data_AF-A0A837J2D7-F1
#
_entry.id   AF-A0A837J2D7-F1
#
_cell.length_a   1.000
_cell.length_b   1.000
_cell.length_c   1.000
_cell.angle_alpha   90.00
_cell.angle_beta   90.00
_cell.angle_gamma   90.00
#
_symmetry.space_group_name_H-M   'P 1'
#
loop_
_entity.id
_entity.type
_entity.pdbx_description
1 polymer ?
#
loop_
_entity_poly.entity_id
_entity_poly.type
_entity_poly.pdbx_seq_one_letter_code
_entity_poly.pdbx_strand_id
1 'polypeptide(L)'
;MIVAVKRNKSQKILKIIIVVLLVSGGAYYYNDYIETARINAEKQKLEEEQKRVLKAKEEEQEKIKQEAQREILAEVEKAVNLIGQEYVRDVKLIKNKVVFVCEPDTNIDALVVRYGAMALIKKTFDEIVIVVDIDFILKNKL
;
A
#
# COMPACT_ATOMS: atom_id res chain seq x y z
N MET A 1 48.97 -6.96 65.80
CA MET A 1 49.57 -8.16 65.20
C MET A 1 49.65 -7.94 63.69
N ILE A 2 50.85 -7.69 63.15
CA ILE A 2 51.04 -7.53 61.70
C ILE A 2 51.55 -8.87 61.18
N VAL A 3 50.72 -9.58 60.42
CA VAL A 3 51.07 -10.89 59.85
C VAL A 3 51.71 -10.66 58.48
N ALA A 4 53.03 -10.83 58.39
CA ALA A 4 53.75 -10.74 57.13
C ALA A 4 53.71 -12.08 56.39
N VAL A 5 52.98 -12.13 55.27
CA VAL A 5 52.83 -13.35 54.45
C VAL A 5 54.01 -13.51 53.49
N LYS A 6 54.69 -14.67 53.53
CA LYS A 6 55.86 -15.00 52.70
C LYS A 6 55.48 -15.08 51.22
N ARG A 7 56.02 -14.18 50.40
CA ARG A 7 55.74 -14.11 48.94
C ARG A 7 56.41 -15.28 48.21
N ASN A 8 55.62 -16.20 47.66
CA ASN A 8 56.11 -17.36 46.89
C ASN A 8 56.08 -17.10 45.36
N LYS A 9 57.04 -17.65 44.61
CA LYS A 9 57.20 -17.46 43.14
C LYS A 9 55.96 -17.91 42.36
N SER A 10 55.26 -18.94 42.82
CA SER A 10 54.00 -19.45 42.24
C SER A 10 52.85 -18.42 42.26
N GLN A 11 52.78 -17.55 43.28
CA GLN A 11 51.76 -16.50 43.32
C GLN A 11 51.96 -15.40 42.27
N LYS A 12 53.19 -15.19 41.77
CA LYS A 12 53.43 -14.27 40.65
C LYS A 12 52.90 -14.84 39.33
N ILE A 13 53.06 -16.14 39.11
CA ILE A 13 52.57 -16.83 37.90
C ILE A 13 51.04 -16.86 37.88
N LEU A 14 50.40 -17.15 39.02
CA LEU A 14 48.95 -17.14 39.14
C LEU A 14 48.34 -15.76 38.78
N LYS A 15 48.98 -14.67 39.22
CA LYS A 15 48.55 -13.31 38.87
C LYS A 15 48.63 -13.02 37.37
N ILE A 16 49.68 -13.52 36.70
CA ILE A 16 49.84 -13.36 35.25
C ILE A 16 48.73 -14.12 34.50
N ILE A 17 48.42 -15.36 34.90
CA ILE A 17 47.35 -16.16 34.29
C ILE A 17 45.99 -15.46 34.42
N ILE A 18 45.68 -14.90 35.60
CA ILE A 18 44.43 -14.17 35.83
C ILE A 18 44.34 -12.94 34.91
N VAL A 19 45.44 -12.18 34.76
CA VAL A 19 45.47 -11.02 33.86
C VAL A 19 45.28 -11.44 32.40
N VAL A 20 45.92 -12.53 31.96
CA VAL A 20 45.75 -13.05 30.60
C VAL A 20 44.31 -13.47 30.33
N LEU A 21 43.67 -14.17 31.28
CA LEU A 21 42.27 -14.58 31.17
C LEU A 21 41.30 -13.38 31.11
N LEU A 22 41.57 -12.33 31.89
CA LEU A 22 40.76 -11.10 31.85
C LEU A 22 40.91 -10.37 30.51
N VAL A 23 42.13 -10.28 29.98
CA VAL A 23 42.38 -9.63 28.68
C VAL A 23 41.75 -10.43 27.54
N SER A 24 41.89 -11.76 27.54
CA SER A 24 41.27 -12.61 26.53
C SER A 24 39.75 -12.58 26.59
N GLY A 25 39.18 -12.60 27.81
CA GLY A 25 37.74 -12.49 28.02
C GLY A 25 37.21 -11.13 27.54
N GLY A 26 37.89 -10.04 27.89
CA GLY A 26 37.52 -8.70 27.44
C GLY A 26 37.58 -8.53 25.92
N ALA A 27 38.62 -9.08 25.28
CA ALA A 27 38.75 -9.05 23.82
C ALA A 27 37.64 -9.84 23.10
N TYR A 28 37.27 -11.02 23.63
CA TYR A 28 36.18 -11.82 23.09
C TYR A 28 34.83 -11.08 23.19
N TYR A 29 34.50 -10.55 24.37
CA TYR A 29 33.27 -9.79 24.58
C TYR A 29 33.19 -8.54 23.69
N TYR A 30 34.31 -7.84 23.49
CA TYR A 30 34.35 -6.66 22.63
C TYR A 30 34.09 -7.02 21.16
N ASN A 31 34.67 -8.12 20.67
CA ASN A 31 34.47 -8.55 19.29
C ASN A 31 33.02 -9.00 19.03
N ASP A 32 32.45 -9.77 19.97
CA ASP A 32 31.04 -10.21 19.92
C ASP A 32 30.05 -9.02 19.94
N TYR A 33 30.35 -8.00 20.74
CA TYR A 33 29.57 -6.76 20.77
C TYR A 33 29.61 -6.01 19.44
N ILE A 34 30.79 -5.90 18.80
CA ILE A 34 30.93 -5.24 17.49
C ILE A 34 30.20 -6.02 16.40
N GLU A 35 30.32 -7.36 16.41
CA GLU A 35 29.65 -8.21 15.43
C GLU A 35 28.13 -8.10 15.55
N THR A 36 27.61 -8.16 16.78
CA THR A 36 26.18 -7.96 17.07
C THR A 36 25.70 -6.57 16.65
N ALA A 37 26.50 -5.52 16.90
CA ALA A 37 26.18 -4.15 16.48
C ALA A 37 26.12 -4.02 14.94
N ARG A 38 27.03 -4.69 14.21
CA ARG A 38 27.01 -4.70 12.74
C ARG A 38 25.79 -5.44 12.19
N ILE A 39 25.48 -6.61 12.74
CA ILE A 39 24.30 -7.39 12.33
C ILE A 39 23.02 -6.59 12.57
N ASN A 40 22.90 -5.91 13.70
CA ASN A 40 21.73 -5.07 13.99
C ASN A 40 21.64 -3.86 13.07
N ALA A 41 22.77 -3.21 12.75
CA ALA A 41 22.79 -2.11 11.80
C ALA A 41 22.41 -2.56 10.37
N GLU A 42 22.83 -3.75 9.96
CA GLU A 42 22.46 -4.34 8.67
C GLU A 42 20.97 -4.71 8.63
N LYS A 43 20.44 -5.32 9.70
CA LYS A 43 19.00 -5.59 9.84
C LYS A 43 18.16 -4.32 9.79
N GLN A 44 18.59 -3.25 10.46
CA GLN A 44 17.89 -1.96 10.42
C GLN A 44 17.84 -1.38 9.01
N LYS A 45 18.96 -1.43 8.26
CA LYS A 45 18.98 -0.98 6.86
C LYS A 45 18.03 -1.81 5.99
N LEU A 46 18.04 -3.13 6.15
CA LEU A 46 17.16 -4.02 5.39
C LEU A 46 15.67 -3.75 5.71
N GLU A 47 15.33 -3.54 6.98
CA GLU A 47 13.98 -3.17 7.39
C GLU A 47 13.54 -1.81 6.84
N GLU A 48 14.44 -0.81 6.82
CA GLU A 48 14.17 0.49 6.23
C GLU A 48 13.94 0.40 4.72
N GLU A 49 14.76 -0.38 4.00
CA GLU A 49 14.58 -0.63 2.57
C GLU A 49 13.26 -1.34 2.28
N GLN A 50 12.91 -2.37 3.05
CA GLN A 50 11.62 -3.05 2.92
C GLN A 50 10.44 -2.09 3.16
N LYS A 51 10.51 -1.25 4.19
CA LYS A 51 9.49 -0.23 4.46
C LYS A 51 9.37 0.79 3.32
N ARG A 52 10.49 1.20 2.71
CA ARG A 52 10.47 2.12 1.56
C ARG A 52 9.83 1.47 0.34
N VAL A 53 10.15 0.21 0.05
CA VAL A 53 9.55 -0.54 -1.06
C VAL A 53 8.04 -0.75 -0.84
N LEU A 54 7.63 -1.08 0.39
CA LEU A 54 6.21 -1.21 0.74
C LEU A 54 5.46 0.11 0.54
N LYS A 55 6.00 1.22 1.06
CA LYS A 55 5.41 2.56 0.86
C LYS A 55 5.33 2.95 -0.61
N ALA A 56 6.38 2.70 -1.40
CA ALA A 56 6.36 2.98 -2.83
C ALA A 56 5.27 2.19 -3.56
N LYS A 57 5.07 0.91 -3.20
CA LYS A 57 3.98 0.08 -3.74
C LYS A 57 2.60 0.58 -3.31
N GLU A 58 2.44 1.01 -2.07
CA GLU A 58 1.19 1.59 -1.57
C GLU A 58 0.86 2.89 -2.31
N GLU A 59 1.83 3.80 -2.46
CA GLU A 59 1.68 5.05 -3.20
C GLU A 59 1.35 4.81 -4.68
N GLU A 60 1.96 3.81 -5.31
CA GLU A 60 1.66 3.42 -6.69
C GLU A 60 0.23 2.88 -6.81
N GLN A 61 -0.20 2.02 -5.89
CA GLN A 61 -1.59 1.53 -5.86
C GLN A 61 -2.60 2.65 -5.60
N GLU A 62 -2.29 3.62 -4.75
CA GLU A 62 -3.15 4.77 -4.52
C GLU A 62 -3.27 5.64 -5.77
N LYS A 63 -2.16 5.88 -6.49
CA LYS A 63 -2.21 6.60 -7.77
C LYS A 63 -3.09 5.90 -8.80
N ILE A 64 -2.94 4.59 -8.96
CA ILE A 64 -3.77 3.79 -9.87
C ILE A 64 -5.25 3.89 -9.49
N LYS A 65 -5.59 3.81 -8.20
CA LYS A 65 -6.98 3.96 -7.74
C LYS A 65 -7.53 5.35 -8.02
N GLN A 66 -6.73 6.41 -7.80
CA GLN A 66 -7.14 7.79 -8.06
C GLN A 66 -7.33 8.04 -9.57
N GLU A 67 -6.45 7.51 -10.40
CA GLU A 67 -6.57 7.59 -11.86
C GLU A 67 -7.83 6.88 -12.35
N ALA A 68 -8.09 5.65 -11.91
CA ALA A 68 -9.30 4.93 -12.25
C ALA A 68 -10.57 5.68 -11.81
N GLN A 69 -10.58 6.29 -10.61
CA GLN A 69 -11.70 7.11 -10.15
C GLN A 69 -11.94 8.34 -11.03
N ARG A 70 -10.88 9.03 -11.44
CA ARG A 70 -10.98 10.19 -12.34
C ARG A 70 -11.52 9.79 -13.70
N GLU A 71 -11.10 8.64 -14.23
CA GLU A 71 -11.59 8.14 -15.50
C GLU A 71 -13.07 7.76 -15.44
N ILE A 72 -13.50 7.06 -14.39
CA ILE A 72 -14.92 6.74 -14.17
C ILE A 72 -15.73 8.02 -14.09
N LEU A 73 -15.27 9.02 -13.33
CA LEU A 73 -15.97 10.29 -13.20
C LEU A 73 -16.10 11.02 -14.54
N ALA A 74 -15.02 11.10 -15.32
CA ALA A 74 -15.03 11.71 -16.63
C ALA A 74 -15.94 10.97 -17.64
N GLU A 75 -16.03 9.64 -17.52
CA GLU A 75 -16.91 8.84 -18.36
C GLU A 75 -18.39 9.09 -18.03
N VAL A 76 -18.70 9.13 -16.72
CA VAL A 76 -20.03 9.43 -16.19
C VAL A 76 -20.45 10.85 -16.58
N GLU A 77 -19.57 11.83 -16.45
CA GLU A 77 -19.84 13.22 -16.87
C GLU A 77 -20.21 13.29 -18.35
N LYS A 78 -19.43 12.62 -19.21
CA LYS A 78 -19.78 12.51 -20.64
C LYS A 78 -21.13 11.82 -20.86
N ALA A 79 -21.46 10.80 -20.07
CA ALA A 79 -22.74 10.11 -20.19
C ALA A 79 -23.90 11.03 -19.81
N VAL A 80 -23.78 11.76 -18.70
CA VAL A 80 -24.76 12.76 -18.27
C VAL A 80 -24.91 13.88 -19.30
N ASN A 81 -23.81 14.38 -19.86
CA ASN A 81 -23.85 15.40 -20.92
C ASN A 81 -24.54 14.91 -22.21
N LEU A 82 -24.45 13.61 -22.52
CA LEU A 82 -25.17 13.01 -23.66
C LEU A 82 -26.67 12.85 -23.40
N ILE A 83 -27.08 12.68 -22.13
CA ILE A 83 -28.48 12.60 -21.72
C ILE A 83 -29.11 13.99 -21.63
N GLY A 84 -28.36 14.96 -21.14
CA GLY A 84 -28.88 16.24 -20.63
C GLY A 84 -29.01 16.15 -19.11
N GLN A 85 -28.40 17.10 -18.40
CA GLN A 85 -28.38 17.13 -16.93
C GLN A 85 -29.78 17.29 -16.34
N GLU A 86 -30.66 17.98 -17.05
CA GLU A 86 -32.06 18.24 -16.70
C GLU A 86 -32.91 16.97 -16.63
N TYR A 87 -32.53 15.92 -17.35
CA TYR A 87 -33.28 14.66 -17.43
C TYR A 87 -32.75 13.57 -16.49
N VAL A 88 -31.59 13.80 -15.85
CA VAL A 88 -30.98 12.85 -14.91
C VAL A 88 -31.44 13.19 -13.50
N ARG A 89 -32.21 12.28 -12.88
CA ARG A 89 -32.65 12.41 -11.49
C ARG A 89 -31.57 12.02 -10.51
N ASP A 90 -30.86 10.92 -10.79
CA ASP A 90 -29.83 10.41 -9.89
C ASP A 90 -28.81 9.53 -10.64
N VAL A 91 -27.58 9.49 -10.13
CA VAL A 91 -26.51 8.62 -10.60
C VAL A 91 -25.91 7.89 -9.41
N LYS A 92 -26.11 6.57 -9.35
CA LYS A 92 -25.66 5.72 -8.25
C LYS A 92 -24.55 4.80 -8.70
N LEU A 93 -23.50 4.70 -7.90
CA LEU A 93 -22.44 3.72 -8.08
C LEU A 93 -22.71 2.54 -7.12
N ILE A 94 -23.10 1.40 -7.68
CA ILE A 94 -23.45 0.20 -6.92
C ILE A 94 -22.50 -0.93 -7.31
N LYS A 95 -21.61 -1.29 -6.38
CA LYS A 95 -20.53 -2.27 -6.61
C LYS A 95 -19.68 -1.83 -7.81
N ASN A 96 -19.71 -2.60 -8.90
CA ASN A 96 -18.97 -2.32 -10.12
C ASN A 96 -19.86 -1.77 -11.24
N LYS A 97 -21.00 -1.17 -10.92
CA LYS A 97 -21.96 -0.69 -11.90
C LYS A 97 -22.35 0.75 -11.60
N VAL A 98 -22.43 1.55 -12.65
CA VAL A 98 -23.03 2.88 -12.62
C VAL A 98 -24.48 2.75 -13.06
N VAL A 99 -25.40 3.29 -12.25
CA VAL A 99 -26.83 3.29 -12.47
C VAL A 99 -27.28 4.73 -12.67
N PHE A 100 -27.80 5.04 -13.85
CA PHE A 100 -28.44 6.31 -14.15
C PHE A 100 -29.95 6.15 -14.03
N VAL A 101 -30.58 7.05 -13.28
CA VAL A 101 -32.03 7.15 -13.16
C VAL A 101 -32.45 8.43 -13.86
N CYS A 102 -33.20 8.29 -14.96
CA CYS A 102 -33.60 9.39 -15.82
C CYS A 102 -35.12 9.51 -15.90
N GLU A 103 -35.61 10.65 -16.38
CA GLU A 103 -37.03 10.87 -16.66
C GLU A 103 -37.56 9.96 -17.78
N PRO A 104 -38.87 9.65 -17.82
CA PRO A 104 -39.44 8.70 -18.76
C PRO A 104 -39.38 9.16 -20.23
N ASP A 105 -39.30 10.46 -20.49
CA ASP A 105 -39.26 11.06 -21.84
C ASP A 105 -37.82 11.41 -22.30
N THR A 106 -36.82 10.86 -21.62
CA THR A 106 -35.41 11.16 -21.90
C THR A 106 -34.95 10.50 -23.20
N ASN A 107 -34.25 11.26 -24.05
CA ASN A 107 -33.59 10.70 -25.23
C ASN A 107 -32.34 9.91 -24.82
N ILE A 108 -32.40 8.59 -24.97
CA ILE A 108 -31.31 7.67 -24.62
C ILE A 108 -30.48 7.21 -25.81
N ASP A 109 -30.80 7.63 -27.04
CA ASP A 109 -30.17 7.11 -28.26
C ASP A 109 -28.66 7.35 -28.26
N ALA A 110 -28.23 8.50 -27.73
CA ALA A 110 -26.82 8.84 -27.58
C ALA A 110 -26.08 7.87 -26.64
N LEU A 111 -26.73 7.40 -25.56
CA LEU A 111 -26.15 6.38 -24.69
C LEU A 111 -26.12 5.00 -25.33
N VAL A 112 -27.17 4.66 -26.09
CA VAL A 112 -27.25 3.39 -26.81
C VAL A 112 -26.12 3.32 -27.86
N VAL A 113 -25.80 4.42 -28.55
CA VAL A 113 -24.67 4.44 -29.50
C VAL A 113 -23.33 4.26 -28.78
N ARG A 114 -23.15 4.91 -27.62
CA ARG A 114 -21.87 4.89 -26.89
C ARG A 114 -21.60 3.56 -26.18
N TYR A 115 -22.59 3.05 -25.46
CA TYR A 115 -22.44 1.84 -24.64
C TYR A 115 -23.00 0.60 -25.34
N GLY A 116 -23.85 0.73 -26.36
CA GLY A 116 -24.36 -0.39 -27.13
C GLY A 116 -25.00 -1.47 -26.25
N ALA A 117 -24.61 -2.72 -26.52
CA ALA A 117 -25.02 -3.88 -25.74
C ALA A 117 -24.42 -3.95 -24.33
N MET A 118 -23.48 -3.05 -23.97
CA MET A 118 -22.88 -3.01 -22.63
C MET A 118 -23.72 -2.26 -21.60
N ALA A 119 -24.77 -1.54 -22.03
CA ALA A 119 -25.73 -0.91 -21.14
C ALA A 119 -27.01 -1.75 -21.02
N LEU A 120 -27.46 -2.01 -19.79
CA LEU A 120 -28.78 -2.57 -19.53
C LEU A 120 -29.77 -1.43 -19.32
N ILE A 121 -30.78 -1.36 -20.17
CA ILE A 121 -31.76 -0.28 -20.16
C ILE A 121 -33.12 -0.87 -19.81
N LYS A 122 -33.74 -0.32 -18.76
CA LYS A 122 -35.11 -0.64 -18.36
C LYS A 122 -35.95 0.63 -18.44
N LYS A 123 -36.95 0.62 -19.32
CA LYS A 123 -37.93 1.70 -19.44
C LYS A 123 -39.19 1.33 -18.67
N THR A 124 -39.64 2.21 -17.78
CA THR A 124 -40.95 2.14 -17.13
C THR A 124 -41.73 3.43 -17.43
N PHE A 125 -42.98 3.53 -16.96
CA PHE A 125 -43.78 4.75 -17.15
C PHE A 125 -43.27 5.93 -16.32
N ASP A 126 -42.57 5.67 -15.21
CA ASP A 126 -42.15 6.70 -14.27
C ASP A 126 -40.68 7.12 -14.43
N GLU A 127 -39.83 6.21 -14.93
CA GLU A 127 -38.38 6.42 -15.05
C GLU A 127 -37.72 5.53 -16.12
N ILE A 128 -36.54 5.94 -16.56
CA ILE A 128 -35.62 5.09 -17.32
C ILE A 128 -34.41 4.79 -16.45
N VAL A 129 -34.15 3.50 -16.23
CA VAL A 129 -32.98 3.04 -15.48
C VAL A 129 -31.96 2.47 -16.45
N ILE A 130 -30.76 3.03 -16.45
CA ILE A 130 -29.64 2.60 -17.29
C ILE A 130 -28.53 2.10 -16.39
N VAL A 131 -28.03 0.90 -16.65
CA VAL A 131 -26.95 0.28 -15.87
C VAL A 131 -25.77 -0.03 -16.77
N VAL A 132 -24.59 0.51 -16.44
CA VAL A 132 -23.33 0.30 -17.17
C VAL A 132 -22.29 -0.28 -16.23
N ASP A 133 -21.55 -1.29 -16.69
CA ASP A 133 -20.45 -1.88 -15.90
C ASP A 133 -19.20 -1.00 -15.93
N ILE A 134 -18.57 -0.78 -14.77
CA ILE A 134 -17.37 0.03 -14.62
C ILE A 134 -16.16 -0.65 -15.29
N ASP A 135 -16.11 -1.99 -15.28
CA ASP A 135 -15.04 -2.72 -15.97
C ASP A 135 -15.04 -2.41 -17.47
N PHE A 136 -16.21 -2.13 -18.04
CA PHE A 136 -16.32 -1.76 -19.44
C PHE A 136 -15.81 -0.34 -19.68
N ILE A 137 -16.13 0.60 -18.79
CA ILE A 137 -15.65 1.98 -18.85
C ILE A 137 -14.11 2.02 -18.83
N LEU A 138 -13.49 1.19 -17.99
CA LEU A 138 -12.03 1.12 -17.85
C LEU A 138 -11.37 0.35 -18.99
N LYS A 139 -11.95 -0.76 -19.47
CA LYS A 139 -11.36 -1.59 -20.53
C LYS A 139 -11.41 -0.98 -21.92
N ASN A 140 -12.36 -0.08 -22.22
CA ASN A 140 -12.50 0.48 -23.57
C ASN A 140 -11.45 1.56 -23.91
N LYS A 141 -10.47 1.80 -23.02
CA LYS A 141 -9.40 2.80 -23.18
C LYS A 141 -7.98 2.26 -22.96
N LEU A 142 -7.82 1.03 -22.46
CA LEU A 142 -6.57 0.28 -22.34
C LEU A 142 -6.38 -0.59 -23.59
#